data_AF-A0A8J8HW17-F1
#
_entry.id   AF-A0A8J8HW17-F1
#
_cell.length_a   1.000
_cell.length_b   1.000
_cell.length_c   1.000
_cell.angle_alpha   90.00
_cell.angle_beta   90.00
_cell.angle_gamma   90.00
#
_symmetry.space_group_name_H-M   'P 1'
#
loop_
_entity.id
_entity.type
_entity.pdbx_description
1 polymer ?
#
loop_
_entity_poly.entity_id
_entity_poly.type
_entity_poly.pdbx_seq_one_letter_code
_entity_poly.pdbx_strand_id
1 'polypeptide(L)'
;MPTGIPRSQATTRGAAPEADVILDVLVERGALHFVLACEGGHAHGVRVRFSRVIRDLAGQRVNEQPLYTQLAFLAAGRRIPLLIDSLAGYQQRRQPMQFEARLEWRSEDGRRLRRVINHDLAAWTGVREIL
;
A
#
# COMPACT_ATOMS: atom_id res chain seq x y z
N MET A 1 16.21 -11.18 -56.37
CA MET A 1 16.41 -11.34 -54.92
C MET A 1 16.90 -10.01 -54.33
N PRO A 2 16.05 -9.18 -53.70
CA PRO A 2 16.53 -8.02 -52.97
C PRO A 2 16.75 -8.39 -51.49
N THR A 3 17.99 -8.25 -51.02
CA THR A 3 18.36 -8.45 -49.61
C THR A 3 17.97 -7.20 -48.82
N GLY A 4 16.78 -7.21 -48.24
CA GLY A 4 16.36 -6.20 -47.27
C GLY A 4 17.07 -6.45 -45.94
N ILE A 5 17.96 -5.55 -45.54
CA ILE A 5 18.47 -5.52 -44.17
C ILE A 5 17.30 -5.00 -43.30
N PRO A 6 16.80 -5.76 -42.30
CA PRO A 6 15.80 -5.22 -41.40
C PRO A 6 16.43 -4.07 -40.61
N ARG A 7 15.80 -2.89 -40.70
CA ARG A 7 16.08 -1.75 -39.83
C ARG A 7 16.05 -2.26 -38.39
N SER A 8 17.17 -2.07 -37.70
CA SER A 8 17.30 -2.25 -36.25
C SER A 8 16.06 -1.66 -35.57
N GLN A 9 15.26 -2.52 -34.96
CA GLN A 9 14.22 -2.06 -34.05
C GLN A 9 14.97 -1.43 -32.87
N ALA A 10 15.04 -0.10 -32.87
CA ALA A 10 15.26 0.63 -31.64
C ALA A 10 14.11 0.23 -30.71
N THR A 11 14.37 -0.68 -29.79
CA THR A 11 13.50 -0.90 -28.65
C THR A 11 13.44 0.44 -27.93
N THR A 12 12.32 1.15 -28.10
CA THR A 12 11.92 2.21 -27.19
C THR A 12 12.11 1.62 -25.80
N ARG A 13 13.10 2.08 -25.03
CA ARG A 13 13.14 1.81 -23.59
C ARG A 13 11.82 2.35 -23.09
N GLY A 14 10.84 1.47 -22.90
CA GLY A 14 9.55 1.84 -22.33
C GLY A 14 9.84 2.60 -21.04
N ALA A 15 9.18 3.74 -20.85
CA ALA A 15 9.29 4.46 -19.60
C ALA A 15 9.10 3.46 -18.45
N ALA A 16 9.96 3.52 -17.42
CA ALA A 16 9.78 2.67 -16.25
C ALA A 16 8.33 2.86 -15.76
N PRO A 17 7.61 1.76 -15.44
CA PRO A 17 6.22 1.86 -15.03
C PRO A 17 6.10 2.81 -13.85
N GLU A 18 5.09 3.68 -13.84
CA GLU A 18 4.90 4.64 -12.75
C GLU A 18 4.62 3.89 -11.44
N ALA A 19 5.22 4.35 -10.35
CA ALA A 19 4.99 3.77 -9.04
C ALA A 19 3.59 4.09 -8.55
N ASP A 20 2.84 3.05 -8.21
CA ASP A 20 1.53 3.14 -7.58
C ASP A 20 1.59 2.64 -6.13
N VAL A 21 1.63 3.58 -5.19
CA VAL A 21 1.64 3.26 -3.76
C VAL A 21 0.22 3.12 -3.23
N ILE A 22 -0.05 1.99 -2.59
CA ILE A 22 -1.37 1.63 -2.08
C ILE A 22 -1.23 1.26 -0.60
N LEU A 23 -2.17 1.73 0.22
CA LEU A 23 -2.45 1.12 1.50
C LEU A 23 -3.65 0.22 1.30
N ASP A 24 -3.48 -1.07 1.56
CA ASP A 24 -4.51 -2.08 1.46
C ASP A 24 -4.84 -2.65 2.84
N VAL A 25 -6.00 -3.28 2.98
CA VAL A 25 -6.45 -3.95 4.20
C VAL A 25 -6.64 -5.42 3.89
N LEU A 26 -5.85 -6.26 4.53
CA LEU A 26 -5.90 -7.71 4.40
C LEU A 26 -6.42 -8.31 5.70
N VAL A 27 -7.46 -9.13 5.61
CA VAL A 27 -7.86 -10.02 6.70
C VAL A 27 -7.58 -11.45 6.24
N GLU A 28 -6.69 -12.13 6.94
CA GLU A 28 -6.33 -13.53 6.66
C GLU A 28 -6.32 -14.31 7.96
N ARG A 29 -7.09 -15.39 8.05
CA ARG A 29 -7.24 -16.23 9.25
C ARG A 29 -7.62 -15.40 10.47
N GLY A 30 -8.49 -14.42 10.25
CA GLY A 30 -8.96 -13.46 11.25
C GLY A 30 -7.92 -12.41 11.68
N ALA A 31 -6.69 -12.45 11.15
CA ALA A 31 -5.66 -11.45 11.41
C ALA A 31 -5.80 -10.26 10.45
N LEU A 32 -5.99 -9.08 11.02
CA LEU A 32 -6.09 -7.80 10.32
C LEU A 32 -4.70 -7.22 10.12
N HIS A 33 -4.33 -7.05 8.85
CA HIS A 33 -3.10 -6.40 8.42
C HIS A 33 -3.41 -5.15 7.61
N PHE A 34 -2.62 -4.12 7.82
CA PHE A 34 -2.51 -3.02 6.87
C PHE A 34 -1.29 -3.28 6.00
N VAL A 35 -1.47 -3.27 4.70
CA VAL A 35 -0.43 -3.63 3.73
C VAL A 35 -0.04 -2.39 2.95
N LEU A 36 1.18 -1.90 3.17
CA LEU A 36 1.76 -0.87 2.32
C LEU A 36 2.41 -1.56 1.11
N ALA A 37 1.90 -1.28 -0.09
CA ALA A 37 2.33 -1.90 -1.32
C ALA A 37 2.77 -0.86 -2.35
N CYS A 38 3.67 -1.25 -3.25
CA CYS A 38 4.02 -0.48 -4.44
C CYS A 38 3.89 -1.36 -5.67
N GLU A 39 2.94 -1.04 -6.53
CA GLU A 39 2.76 -1.66 -7.83
C GLU A 39 3.46 -0.78 -8.90
N GLY A 40 3.83 -1.37 -10.05
CA GLY A 40 4.55 -0.63 -11.09
C GLY A 40 6.01 -0.37 -10.72
N GLY A 41 6.42 0.91 -10.69
CA GLY A 41 7.81 1.33 -10.44
C GLY A 41 8.20 1.46 -8.97
N HIS A 42 9.36 2.06 -8.72
CA HIS A 42 9.87 2.33 -7.38
C HIS A 42 9.31 3.63 -6.79
N ALA A 43 9.01 3.62 -5.49
CA ALA A 43 8.56 4.81 -4.77
C ALA A 43 9.59 5.27 -3.73
N HIS A 44 9.77 6.58 -3.64
CA HIS A 44 10.68 7.23 -2.70
C HIS A 44 9.95 8.15 -1.73
N GLY A 45 10.45 8.22 -0.49
CA GLY A 45 9.94 9.13 0.54
C GLY A 45 8.44 8.95 0.79
N VAL A 46 7.99 7.70 0.84
CA VAL A 46 6.59 7.33 1.02
C VAL A 46 6.10 7.78 2.39
N ARG A 47 4.94 8.44 2.41
CA ARG A 47 4.26 8.88 3.61
C ARG A 47 2.78 8.52 3.53
N VAL A 48 2.22 8.10 4.66
CA VAL A 48 0.81 7.79 4.82
C VAL A 48 0.27 8.57 6.02
N ARG A 49 -0.80 9.35 5.79
CA ARG A 49 -1.54 10.05 6.84
C ARG A 49 -2.93 9.46 6.96
N PHE A 50 -3.26 9.03 8.17
CA PHE A 50 -4.57 8.49 8.51
C PHE A 50 -5.47 9.61 9.03
N SER A 51 -6.74 9.63 8.63
CA SER A 51 -7.72 10.60 9.16
C SER A 51 -8.23 10.26 10.56
N ARG A 52 -7.95 9.04 11.05
CA ARG A 52 -8.30 8.57 12.39
C ARG A 52 -7.06 8.01 13.09
N VAL A 53 -7.06 8.07 14.42
CA VAL A 53 -6.05 7.37 15.22
C VAL A 53 -6.41 5.89 15.24
N ILE A 54 -5.48 5.05 14.76
CA ILE A 54 -5.60 3.60 14.74
C ILE A 54 -4.52 3.04 15.64
N ARG A 55 -4.88 2.06 16.47
CA ARG A 55 -3.94 1.38 17.36
C ARG A 55 -3.80 -0.09 17.01
N ASP A 56 -2.60 -0.61 17.15
CA ASP A 56 -2.33 -2.04 17.02
C ASP A 56 -2.69 -2.82 18.30
N LEU A 57 -2.46 -4.13 18.26
CA LEU A 57 -2.67 -5.08 19.36
C LEU A 57 -1.94 -4.66 20.65
N ALA A 58 -0.79 -3.99 20.53
CA ALA A 58 -0.01 -3.48 21.66
C ALA A 58 -0.47 -2.08 22.12
N GLY A 59 -1.53 -1.54 21.52
CA GLY A 59 -2.07 -0.22 21.80
C GLY A 59 -1.25 0.94 21.21
N GLN A 60 -0.22 0.66 20.43
CA GLN A 60 0.65 1.68 19.82
C GLN A 60 -0.04 2.34 18.65
N ARG A 61 0.24 3.62 18.41
CA ARG A 61 -0.36 4.38 17.31
C ARG A 61 0.27 3.95 15.99
N VAL A 62 -0.51 3.27 15.17
CA VAL A 62 -0.09 2.81 13.83
C VAL A 62 0.40 3.99 12.99
N ASN A 63 -0.31 5.12 13.06
CA ASN A 63 0.01 6.33 12.31
C ASN A 63 1.34 7.01 12.71
N GLU A 64 2.02 6.57 13.77
CA GLU A 64 3.31 7.09 14.24
C GLU A 64 4.48 6.16 13.91
N GLN A 65 4.20 4.97 13.35
CA GLN A 65 5.25 4.03 13.01
C GLN A 65 6.10 4.57 11.84
N PRO A 66 7.45 4.39 11.87
CA PRO A 66 8.35 4.85 10.82
C PRO A 66 7.95 4.43 9.40
N LEU A 67 7.33 3.24 9.29
CA LEU A 67 6.79 2.70 8.04
C LEU A 67 5.82 3.67 7.34
N TYR A 68 4.99 4.39 8.11
CA TYR A 68 3.97 5.28 7.57
C TYR A 68 4.40 6.75 7.62
N THR A 69 5.23 7.15 8.57
CA THR A 69 5.63 8.56 8.69
C THR A 69 6.64 8.96 7.63
N GLN A 70 7.61 8.09 7.31
CA GLN A 70 8.62 8.34 6.28
C GLN A 70 9.38 7.06 5.91
N LEU A 71 8.86 6.29 4.96
CA LEU A 71 9.60 5.19 4.36
C LEU A 71 10.46 5.71 3.20
N ALA A 72 11.78 5.63 3.33
CA ALA A 72 12.70 6.23 2.37
C ALA A 72 12.58 5.62 0.96
N PHE A 73 12.37 4.31 0.88
CA PHE A 73 12.30 3.57 -0.37
C PHE A 73 11.32 2.40 -0.25
N LEU A 74 10.49 2.23 -1.26
CA LEU A 74 9.62 1.09 -1.42
C LEU A 74 9.81 0.54 -2.84
N ALA A 75 10.33 -0.68 -2.92
CA ALA A 75 10.68 -1.28 -4.20
C ALA A 75 9.43 -1.64 -5.03
N ALA A 76 9.57 -1.65 -6.35
CA ALA A 76 8.57 -2.17 -7.28
C ALA A 76 8.12 -3.58 -6.87
N GLY A 77 6.81 -3.82 -6.82
CA GLY A 77 6.18 -5.09 -6.42
C GLY A 77 6.30 -5.41 -4.93
N ARG A 78 6.89 -4.54 -4.11
CA ARG A 78 7.06 -4.79 -2.68
C ARG A 78 5.72 -4.61 -1.96
N ARG A 79 5.39 -5.57 -1.10
CA ARG A 79 4.25 -5.53 -0.17
C ARG A 79 4.79 -5.71 1.26
N ILE A 80 4.41 -4.82 2.16
CA ILE A 80 4.83 -4.84 3.56
C ILE A 80 3.57 -4.98 4.42
N PRO A 81 3.21 -6.22 4.84
CA PRO A 81 2.12 -6.42 5.77
C PRO A 81 2.55 -6.01 7.19
N LEU A 82 1.76 -5.16 7.83
CA LEU A 82 1.87 -4.86 9.25
C LEU A 82 0.67 -5.47 9.96
N LEU A 83 0.92 -6.37 10.91
CA LEU A 83 -0.12 -6.90 11.78
C LEU A 83 -0.64 -5.76 12.66
N ILE A 84 -1.93 -5.46 12.49
CA ILE A 84 -2.61 -4.48 13.34
C ILE A 84 -3.22 -5.20 14.52
N ASP A 85 -3.98 -6.27 14.27
CA ASP A 85 -4.81 -6.92 15.28
C ASP A 85 -5.35 -8.27 14.76
N SER A 86 -6.14 -8.95 15.58
CA SER A 86 -7.26 -9.75 15.07
C SER A 86 -8.45 -8.83 14.70
N LEU A 87 -9.22 -9.17 13.68
CA LEU A 87 -10.41 -8.40 13.31
C LEU A 87 -11.41 -8.28 14.49
N ALA A 88 -11.64 -9.39 15.20
CA ALA A 88 -12.51 -9.42 16.36
C ALA A 88 -12.00 -8.52 17.50
N GLY A 89 -10.69 -8.56 17.80
CA GLY A 89 -10.06 -7.71 18.82
C GLY A 89 -10.13 -6.23 18.47
N TYR A 90 -9.93 -5.90 17.19
CA TYR A 90 -10.03 -4.53 16.68
C TYR A 90 -11.43 -3.96 16.91
N GLN A 91 -12.47 -4.77 16.62
CA GLN A 91 -13.86 -4.41 16.84
C GLN A 91 -14.21 -4.32 18.33
N GLN A 92 -13.78 -5.28 19.15
CA GLN A 92 -14.02 -5.28 20.61
C GLN A 92 -13.44 -4.03 21.27
N ARG A 93 -12.27 -3.56 20.80
CA ARG A 93 -11.64 -2.31 21.25
C ARG A 93 -12.27 -1.05 20.65
N ARG A 94 -13.33 -1.17 19.85
CA ARG A 94 -14.03 -0.06 19.19
C ARG A 94 -13.10 0.85 18.38
N GLN A 95 -12.11 0.25 17.72
CA GLN A 95 -11.23 0.97 16.81
C GLN A 95 -12.03 1.50 15.59
N PRO A 96 -11.51 2.52 14.88
CA PRO A 96 -12.20 3.07 13.71
C PRO A 96 -12.40 2.02 12.60
N MET A 97 -13.66 1.76 12.24
CA MET A 97 -14.01 0.86 11.13
C MET A 97 -13.96 1.56 9.76
N GLN A 98 -14.02 2.90 9.76
CA GLN A 98 -13.90 3.71 8.55
C GLN A 98 -12.80 4.74 8.75
N PHE A 99 -11.91 4.87 7.77
CA PHE A 99 -10.86 5.88 7.77
C PHE A 99 -10.39 6.20 6.36
N GLU A 100 -9.73 7.34 6.25
CA GLU A 100 -9.09 7.80 5.02
C GLU A 100 -7.58 7.68 5.18
N ALA A 101 -6.89 7.14 4.19
CA ALA A 101 -5.44 7.10 4.08
C ALA A 101 -5.00 8.02 2.93
N ARG A 102 -4.25 9.07 3.27
CA ARG A 102 -3.62 9.98 2.30
C ARG A 102 -2.18 9.56 2.11
N LEU A 103 -1.87 9.08 0.91
CA LEU A 103 -0.54 8.65 0.50
C LEU A 103 0.15 9.75 -0.29
N GLU A 104 1.44 9.94 -0.04
CA GLU A 104 2.32 10.83 -0.79
C GLU A 104 3.65 10.12 -1.04
N TRP A 105 4.19 10.20 -2.26
CA TRP A 105 5.49 9.64 -2.62
C TRP A 105 6.11 10.38 -3.79
N ARG A 106 7.34 10.01 -4.14
CA ARG A 106 7.99 10.43 -5.39
C ARG A 106 8.22 9.22 -6.29
N SER A 107 7.96 9.39 -7.57
CA SER A 107 8.37 8.44 -8.62
C SER A 107 9.88 8.52 -8.86
N GLU A 108 10.37 7.60 -9.69
CA GLU A 108 11.78 7.45 -10.04
C GLU A 108 12.37 8.68 -10.76
N ASP A 109 11.54 9.43 -11.49
CA ASP A 109 11.89 10.71 -12.11
C ASP A 109 11.75 11.93 -11.16
N GLY A 110 11.43 11.69 -9.88
CA GLY A 110 11.32 12.70 -8.85
C GLY A 110 9.98 13.45 -8.80
N ARG A 111 9.01 13.16 -9.69
CA ARG A 111 7.66 13.76 -9.63
C ARG A 111 6.99 13.36 -8.32
N ARG A 112 6.29 14.32 -7.70
CA ARG A 112 5.52 14.06 -6.47
C ARG A 112 4.12 13.61 -6.82
N LEU A 113 3.75 12.46 -6.28
CA LEU A 113 2.46 11.81 -6.48
C LEU A 113 1.69 11.77 -5.16
N ARG A 114 0.36 11.71 -5.26
CA ARG A 114 -0.54 11.61 -4.11
C ARG A 114 -1.76 10.76 -4.44
N ARG A 115 -2.27 10.06 -3.43
CA ARG A 115 -3.50 9.28 -3.52
C ARG A 115 -4.27 9.37 -2.21
N VAL A 116 -5.59 9.32 -2.31
CA VAL A 116 -6.49 9.21 -1.15
C VAL A 116 -7.28 7.93 -1.30
N ILE A 117 -7.29 7.10 -0.26
CA ILE A 117 -8.02 5.84 -0.22
C ILE A 117 -8.96 5.88 0.99
N ASN A 118 -10.24 5.60 0.77
CA ASN A 118 -11.21 5.43 1.84
C ASN A 118 -11.36 3.94 2.14
N HIS A 119 -11.13 3.56 3.39
CA HIS A 119 -11.30 2.21 3.87
C HIS A 119 -12.58 2.09 4.67
N ASP A 120 -13.34 1.04 4.39
CA ASP A 120 -14.44 0.56 5.22
C ASP A 120 -14.20 -0.91 5.58
N LEU A 121 -13.85 -1.16 6.83
CA LEU A 121 -13.58 -2.50 7.35
C LEU A 121 -14.86 -3.28 7.61
N ALA A 122 -16.06 -2.66 7.53
CA ALA A 122 -17.32 -3.37 7.67
C ALA A 122 -17.49 -4.48 6.61
N ALA A 123 -16.84 -4.33 5.44
CA ALA A 123 -16.81 -5.36 4.40
C ALA A 123 -16.27 -6.71 4.91
N TRP A 124 -15.46 -6.73 5.96
CA TRP A 124 -14.85 -7.95 6.51
C TRP A 124 -15.67 -8.62 7.62
N THR A 125 -16.71 -7.98 8.16
CA THR A 125 -17.38 -8.46 9.38
C THR A 125 -18.31 -9.66 9.17
N GLY A 126 -18.50 -10.09 7.91
CA GLY A 126 -19.27 -11.27 7.53
C GLY A 126 -18.47 -12.32 6.76
N VAL A 127 -17.18 -12.09 6.53
CA VAL A 127 -16.33 -13.05 5.80
C VAL A 127 -16.02 -14.21 6.74
N ARG A 128 -16.65 -15.36 6.47
CA ARG A 128 -16.31 -16.64 7.11
C ARG A 128 -15.33 -17.37 6.21
N GLU A 129 -14.16 -17.68 6.73
CA GLU A 129 -13.23 -18.57 6.02
C GLU A 129 -13.75 -20.00 6.07
N ILE A 130 -13.75 -20.68 4.93
CA ILE A 130 -13.94 -22.12 4.84
C ILE A 130 -12.58 -22.74 5.17
N LEU A 131 -12.54 -23.49 6.28
CA LEU A 131 -11.38 -24.26 6.72
C LEU A 131 -11.05 -25.41 5.75
#